data_AF-A0A952B1M5-F1
#
_entry.id   AF-A0A952B1M5-F1
#
_cell.length_a   1.000
_cell.length_b   1.000
_cell.length_c   1.000
_cell.angle_alpha   90.00
_cell.angle_beta   90.00
_cell.angle_gamma   90.00
#
_symmetry.space_group_name_H-M   'P 1'
#
loop_
_entity.id
_entity.type
_entity.pdbx_description
1 polymer ?
#
loop_
_entity_poly.entity_id
_entity_poly.type
_entity_poly.pdbx_seq_one_letter_code
_entity_poly.pdbx_strand_id
1 'polypeptide(L)'
;MKNISKTIYIYLFLIALTVILIFTVGFKLILNSSIFIANFFNNKKEVPFSKTTETYGSLTIDNIPVATNTPEVVVGGSVINYEKIQFYLNERKVKEIKPYSSDSFSETISDLKEGNNTIYLKAASIDTNFVKKSDPYNVFLKTTMPKLEITEPADGSVVSNQEITIKGQTDKEVFVKINDLPITVDVNGNFQTTTRLTEGENKLSITAEDIASNIESKILTITYQKED
;
A
#
# COMPACT_ATOMS: atom_id res chain seq x y z
N MET A 1 -81.09 -26.72 -52.42
CA MET A 1 -80.40 -26.71 -51.10
C MET A 1 -79.46 -27.89 -50.84
N LYS A 2 -79.45 -28.98 -51.65
CA LYS A 2 -78.64 -30.21 -51.39
C LYS A 2 -77.12 -30.08 -51.67
N ASN A 3 -76.66 -29.03 -52.34
CA ASN A 3 -75.24 -28.83 -52.67
C ASN A 3 -74.46 -28.05 -51.60
N ILE A 4 -75.14 -27.28 -50.74
CA ILE A 4 -74.48 -26.44 -49.72
C ILE A 4 -73.87 -27.30 -48.60
N SER A 5 -74.55 -28.38 -48.20
CA SER A 5 -74.03 -29.31 -47.17
C SER A 5 -72.77 -30.03 -47.62
N LYS A 6 -72.70 -30.48 -48.89
CA LYS A 6 -71.49 -31.10 -49.46
C LYS A 6 -70.30 -30.14 -49.46
N THR A 7 -70.51 -28.87 -49.82
CA THR A 7 -69.47 -27.85 -49.79
C THR A 7 -68.94 -27.60 -48.37
N ILE A 8 -69.82 -27.60 -47.35
CA ILE A 8 -69.42 -27.46 -45.94
C ILE A 8 -68.55 -28.63 -45.48
N TYR A 9 -68.94 -29.88 -45.80
CA TYR A 9 -68.14 -31.05 -45.43
C TYR A 9 -66.76 -31.07 -46.11
N ILE A 10 -66.67 -30.58 -47.36
CA ILE A 10 -65.38 -30.45 -48.07
C ILE A 10 -64.47 -29.44 -47.34
N TYR A 11 -64.99 -28.29 -46.93
CA TYR A 11 -64.18 -27.31 -46.18
C TYR A 11 -63.77 -27.81 -44.79
N LEU A 12 -64.65 -28.50 -44.07
CA LEU A 12 -64.31 -29.12 -42.80
C LEU A 12 -63.20 -30.17 -42.95
N PHE A 13 -63.26 -30.98 -44.01
CA PHE A 13 -62.21 -31.94 -44.34
C PHE A 13 -60.89 -31.22 -44.68
N LEU A 14 -60.93 -30.14 -45.45
CA LEU A 14 -59.74 -29.37 -45.84
C LEU A 14 -59.07 -28.71 -44.63
N ILE A 15 -59.86 -28.18 -43.68
CA ILE A 15 -59.37 -27.64 -42.41
C ILE A 15 -58.73 -28.76 -41.58
N ALA A 16 -59.41 -29.90 -41.42
CA ALA A 16 -58.87 -31.04 -40.68
C ALA A 16 -57.55 -31.55 -41.28
N LEU A 17 -57.48 -31.65 -42.61
CA LEU A 17 -56.27 -32.03 -43.34
C LEU A 17 -55.13 -31.03 -43.11
N THR A 18 -55.43 -29.73 -43.13
CA THR A 18 -54.46 -28.66 -42.89
C THR A 18 -53.90 -28.73 -41.47
N VAL A 19 -54.76 -28.94 -40.48
CA VAL A 19 -54.36 -29.13 -39.08
C VAL A 19 -53.46 -30.36 -38.93
N ILE A 20 -53.85 -31.50 -39.51
CA ILE A 20 -53.04 -32.72 -39.49
C ILE A 20 -51.67 -32.48 -40.12
N LEU A 21 -51.59 -31.77 -41.24
CA LEU A 21 -50.34 -31.46 -41.93
C LEU A 21 -49.43 -30.54 -41.11
N ILE A 22 -49.99 -29.53 -40.42
CA ILE A 22 -49.25 -28.67 -39.49
C ILE A 22 -48.65 -29.49 -38.34
N PHE A 23 -49.43 -30.39 -37.73
CA PHE A 23 -48.95 -31.20 -36.59
C PHE A 23 -47.98 -32.30 -36.99
N THR A 24 -48.12 -32.89 -38.18
CA THR A 24 -47.26 -34.01 -38.63
C THR A 24 -46.00 -33.53 -39.33
N VAL A 25 -46.13 -32.60 -40.28
CA VAL A 25 -45.04 -32.11 -41.13
C VAL A 25 -44.49 -30.78 -40.60
N GLY A 26 -45.38 -29.86 -40.23
CA GLY A 26 -44.99 -28.52 -39.76
C GLY A 26 -44.14 -28.57 -38.49
N PHE A 27 -44.53 -29.34 -37.48
CA PHE A 27 -43.74 -29.50 -36.25
C PHE A 27 -42.35 -30.07 -36.52
N LYS A 28 -42.25 -31.10 -37.38
CA LYS A 28 -40.97 -31.73 -37.74
C LYS A 28 -40.07 -30.77 -38.53
N LEU A 29 -40.65 -29.93 -39.38
CA LEU A 29 -39.94 -28.86 -40.11
C LEU A 29 -39.37 -27.82 -39.14
N ILE A 30 -40.14 -27.37 -38.15
CA ILE A 30 -39.67 -26.39 -37.15
C ILE A 30 -38.53 -26.98 -36.32
N LEU A 31 -38.65 -28.24 -35.88
CA LEU A 31 -37.62 -28.90 -35.08
C LEU A 31 -36.31 -29.06 -35.87
N ASN A 32 -36.40 -29.54 -37.12
CA ASN A 32 -35.24 -29.75 -37.98
C ASN A 32 -34.59 -28.42 -38.38
N SER A 33 -35.38 -27.39 -38.68
CA SER A 33 -34.84 -26.06 -39.01
C SER A 33 -34.25 -25.36 -37.78
N SER A 34 -34.80 -25.57 -36.58
CA SER A 34 -34.20 -25.09 -35.32
C SER A 34 -32.81 -25.68 -35.08
N ILE A 35 -32.63 -26.99 -35.27
CA ILE A 35 -31.32 -27.66 -35.13
C ILE A 35 -30.34 -27.17 -36.20
N PHE A 36 -30.79 -27.00 -37.45
CA PHE A 36 -29.98 -26.45 -38.53
C PHE A 36 -29.53 -25.01 -38.22
N ILE A 37 -30.44 -24.17 -37.75
CA ILE A 37 -30.18 -22.78 -37.33
C ILE A 37 -29.22 -22.75 -36.14
N ALA A 38 -29.42 -23.60 -35.14
CA ALA A 38 -28.52 -23.72 -34.00
C ALA A 38 -27.11 -24.09 -34.44
N ASN A 39 -26.96 -25.05 -35.36
CA ASN A 39 -25.65 -25.44 -35.90
C ASN A 39 -25.04 -24.39 -36.83
N PHE A 40 -25.86 -23.64 -37.57
CA PHE A 40 -25.41 -22.55 -38.44
C PHE A 40 -24.91 -21.33 -37.64
N PHE A 41 -25.54 -21.05 -36.49
CA PHE A 41 -25.11 -19.99 -35.56
C PHE A 41 -24.05 -20.45 -34.55
N ASN A 42 -23.91 -21.75 -34.28
CA ASN A 42 -22.85 -22.34 -33.45
C ASN A 42 -21.46 -22.37 -34.10
N ASN A 43 -21.29 -21.79 -35.29
CA ASN A 43 -19.97 -21.53 -35.86
C ASN A 43 -19.32 -20.24 -35.31
N LYS A 44 -19.99 -19.52 -34.41
CA LYS A 44 -19.25 -18.76 -33.41
C LYS A 44 -18.61 -19.81 -32.50
N LYS A 45 -17.31 -20.05 -32.70
CA LYS A 45 -16.43 -20.45 -31.59
C LYS A 45 -16.96 -19.68 -30.39
N GLU A 46 -17.37 -20.38 -29.34
CA GLU A 46 -17.53 -19.73 -28.05
C GLU A 46 -16.27 -18.88 -27.91
N VAL A 47 -16.42 -17.55 -27.99
CA VAL A 47 -15.36 -16.68 -27.51
C VAL A 47 -15.42 -17.04 -26.04
N PRO A 48 -14.45 -17.80 -25.49
CA PRO A 48 -14.46 -18.03 -24.06
C PRO A 48 -14.61 -16.64 -23.46
N PHE A 49 -15.54 -16.50 -22.53
CA PHE A 49 -15.63 -15.28 -21.74
C PHE A 49 -14.22 -15.04 -21.24
N SER A 50 -13.50 -14.15 -21.90
CA SER A 50 -12.15 -13.81 -21.51
C SER A 50 -12.44 -13.00 -20.28
N LYS A 51 -12.45 -13.67 -19.13
CA LYS A 51 -12.32 -13.01 -17.84
C LYS A 51 -11.20 -12.02 -18.07
N THR A 52 -11.53 -10.73 -18.14
CA THR A 52 -10.53 -9.69 -18.08
C THR A 52 -9.90 -9.90 -16.72
N THR A 53 -8.76 -10.59 -16.70
CA THR A 53 -8.10 -11.16 -15.53
C THR A 53 -7.56 -10.11 -14.56
N GLU A 54 -7.69 -8.83 -14.90
CA GLU A 54 -7.20 -7.71 -14.09
C GLU A 54 -8.12 -7.33 -12.92
N THR A 55 -9.39 -7.76 -12.90
CA THR A 55 -10.41 -7.14 -12.04
C THR A 55 -10.76 -7.83 -10.73
N TYR A 56 -10.10 -8.92 -10.34
CA TYR A 56 -10.52 -9.65 -9.13
C TYR A 56 -9.54 -9.65 -7.96
N GLY A 57 -8.26 -9.33 -8.15
CA GLY A 57 -7.28 -9.38 -7.05
C GLY A 57 -6.70 -8.03 -6.63
N SER A 58 -6.57 -7.80 -5.33
CA SER A 58 -5.87 -6.65 -4.75
C SER A 58 -4.58 -7.08 -4.04
N LEU A 59 -3.61 -6.16 -4.01
CA LEU A 59 -2.38 -6.26 -3.24
C LEU A 59 -2.04 -4.84 -2.80
N THR A 60 -2.08 -4.59 -1.50
CA THR A 60 -1.72 -3.30 -0.90
C THR A 60 -0.61 -3.48 0.11
N ILE A 61 0.16 -2.42 0.32
CA ILE A 61 1.09 -2.28 1.44
C ILE A 61 0.60 -1.06 2.20
N ASP A 62 0.31 -1.24 3.48
CA ASP A 62 -0.38 -0.22 4.26
C ASP A 62 0.60 0.58 5.12
N ASN A 63 1.55 -0.11 5.76
CA ASN A 63 2.50 0.51 6.68
C ASN A 63 3.92 0.06 6.40
N ILE A 64 4.75 1.00 5.98
CA ILE A 64 6.19 0.87 5.91
C ILE A 64 6.82 2.22 6.27
N PRO A 65 7.75 2.28 7.23
CA PRO A 65 8.42 3.52 7.58
C PRO A 65 9.28 4.03 6.43
N VAL A 66 9.41 5.35 6.30
CA VAL A 66 10.25 5.99 5.28
C VAL A 66 11.75 5.88 5.60
N ALA A 67 12.09 5.70 6.88
CA ALA A 67 13.45 5.47 7.36
C ALA A 67 13.44 4.59 8.63
N THR A 68 14.54 3.91 8.88
CA THR A 68 14.74 3.04 10.06
C THR A 68 16.20 3.06 10.50
N ASN A 69 16.43 2.85 11.79
CA ASN A 69 17.76 2.67 12.37
C ASN A 69 18.16 1.20 12.57
N THR A 70 17.29 0.27 12.19
CA THR A 70 17.57 -1.17 12.24
C THR A 70 17.64 -1.75 10.82
N PRO A 71 18.44 -2.80 10.59
CA PRO A 71 18.55 -3.43 9.27
C PRO A 71 17.30 -4.27 8.90
N GLU A 72 16.19 -4.06 9.59
CA GLU A 72 14.95 -4.80 9.44
C GLU A 72 13.75 -3.84 9.42
N VAL A 73 12.70 -4.23 8.70
CA VAL A 73 11.45 -3.47 8.65
C VAL A 73 10.27 -4.41 8.57
N VAL A 74 9.20 -4.07 9.29
CA VAL A 74 7.92 -4.78 9.20
C VAL A 74 7.13 -4.23 8.03
N VAL A 75 6.71 -5.13 7.13
CA VAL A 75 5.90 -4.81 5.96
C VAL A 75 4.52 -5.44 6.15
N GLY A 76 3.52 -4.58 6.35
CA GLY A 76 2.12 -4.97 6.49
C GLY A 76 1.28 -4.57 5.29
N GLY A 77 0.21 -5.31 5.03
CA GLY A 77 -0.73 -4.99 3.96
C GLY A 77 -1.85 -6.00 3.81
N SER A 78 -2.58 -5.92 2.69
CA SER A 78 -3.69 -6.82 2.39
C SER A 78 -3.57 -7.44 1.00
N VAL A 79 -4.08 -8.65 0.86
CA VAL A 79 -4.09 -9.39 -0.41
C VAL A 79 -5.41 -10.10 -0.60
N ILE A 80 -5.98 -10.01 -1.80
CA ILE A 80 -7.26 -10.67 -2.15
C ILE A 80 -7.07 -11.42 -3.46
N ASN A 81 -7.57 -12.67 -3.50
CA ASN A 81 -7.56 -13.54 -4.68
C ASN A 81 -6.15 -13.84 -5.24
N TYR A 82 -5.17 -14.02 -4.35
CA TYR A 82 -3.86 -14.58 -4.65
C TYR A 82 -3.44 -15.56 -3.56
N GLU A 83 -2.79 -16.66 -3.94
CA GLU A 83 -2.39 -17.73 -3.01
C GLU A 83 -0.92 -17.65 -2.60
N LYS A 84 -0.15 -16.74 -3.21
CA LYS A 84 1.29 -16.56 -2.93
C LYS A 84 1.69 -15.10 -2.96
N ILE A 85 2.42 -14.64 -1.94
CA ILE A 85 3.09 -13.34 -1.94
C ILE A 85 4.60 -13.55 -1.88
N GLN A 86 5.33 -12.83 -2.71
CA GLN A 86 6.78 -12.77 -2.72
C GLN A 86 7.24 -11.35 -2.37
N PHE A 87 8.13 -11.25 -1.40
CA PHE A 87 8.72 -10.00 -0.95
C PHE A 87 10.07 -9.81 -1.62
N TYR A 88 10.31 -8.62 -2.15
CA TYR A 88 11.56 -8.25 -2.79
C TYR A 88 12.20 -7.07 -2.05
N LEU A 89 13.51 -7.16 -1.87
CA LEU A 89 14.37 -6.10 -1.35
C LEU A 89 15.48 -5.87 -2.38
N ASN A 90 15.56 -4.66 -2.94
CA ASN A 90 16.56 -4.29 -3.95
C ASN A 90 16.60 -5.32 -5.10
N GLU A 91 15.45 -5.60 -5.70
CA GLU A 91 15.23 -6.58 -6.78
C GLU A 91 15.45 -8.07 -6.44
N ARG A 92 16.04 -8.37 -5.27
CA ARG A 92 16.23 -9.74 -4.78
C ARG A 92 14.99 -10.23 -4.04
N LYS A 93 14.50 -11.42 -4.37
CA LYS A 93 13.46 -12.10 -3.58
C LYS A 93 14.03 -12.49 -2.22
N VAL A 94 13.43 -12.00 -1.14
CA VAL A 94 13.89 -12.23 0.24
C VAL A 94 12.95 -13.11 1.04
N LYS A 95 11.65 -13.10 0.71
CA LYS A 95 10.65 -13.89 1.43
C LYS A 95 9.53 -14.33 0.50
N GLU A 96 8.85 -15.41 0.86
CA GLU A 96 7.66 -15.90 0.18
C GLU A 96 6.71 -16.50 1.21
N ILE A 97 5.43 -16.13 1.14
CA ILE A 97 4.38 -16.64 2.03
C ILE A 97 3.18 -17.10 1.20
N LYS A 98 2.34 -17.94 1.81
CA LYS A 98 1.05 -18.36 1.27
C LYS A 98 -0.05 -17.85 2.21
N PRO A 99 -0.61 -16.65 1.94
CA PRO A 99 -1.70 -16.11 2.77
C PRO A 99 -2.93 -17.02 2.69
N TYR A 100 -3.76 -17.06 3.72
CA TYR A 100 -5.11 -17.61 3.55
C TYR A 100 -5.94 -16.62 2.72
N SER A 101 -7.00 -17.10 2.07
CA SER A 101 -7.76 -16.29 1.11
C SER A 101 -8.35 -15.03 1.78
N SER A 102 -7.97 -13.85 1.27
CA SER A 102 -8.37 -12.51 1.74
C SER A 102 -7.80 -12.03 3.08
N ASP A 103 -6.53 -12.32 3.34
CA ASP A 103 -5.85 -11.94 4.59
C ASP A 103 -5.08 -10.61 4.51
N SER A 104 -5.01 -9.95 5.67
CA SER A 104 -3.89 -9.06 5.99
C SER A 104 -2.64 -9.86 6.28
N PHE A 105 -1.48 -9.40 5.81
CA PHE A 105 -0.17 -9.98 6.14
C PHE A 105 0.66 -8.96 6.92
N SER A 106 1.62 -9.45 7.71
CA SER A 106 2.62 -8.65 8.41
C SER A 106 3.90 -9.46 8.51
N GLU A 107 4.94 -9.01 7.79
CA GLU A 107 6.18 -9.77 7.66
C GLU A 107 7.40 -8.89 7.87
N THR A 108 8.36 -9.38 8.65
CA THR A 108 9.67 -8.74 8.78
C THR A 108 10.54 -9.05 7.57
N ILE A 109 11.13 -7.99 7.01
CA ILE A 109 12.16 -8.02 5.97
C ILE A 109 13.47 -7.54 6.57
N SER A 110 14.48 -8.43 6.57
CA SER A 110 15.82 -8.17 7.09
C SER A 110 16.82 -7.90 5.96
N ASP A 111 18.08 -7.65 6.31
CA ASP A 111 19.21 -7.39 5.41
C ASP A 111 19.13 -6.09 4.62
N LEU A 112 18.44 -5.06 5.14
CA LEU A 112 18.54 -3.71 4.59
C LEU A 112 20.01 -3.26 4.58
N LYS A 113 20.40 -2.52 3.55
CA LYS A 113 21.74 -1.95 3.39
C LYS A 113 21.70 -0.47 3.73
N GLU A 114 22.81 0.06 4.22
CA GLU A 114 22.91 1.48 4.55
C GLU A 114 22.47 2.34 3.36
N GLY A 115 21.67 3.36 3.62
CA GLY A 115 21.06 4.21 2.60
C GLY A 115 19.71 3.69 2.10
N ASN A 116 19.38 4.01 0.85
CA ASN A 116 18.06 3.75 0.29
C ASN A 116 17.87 2.28 -0.09
N ASN A 117 16.80 1.67 0.41
CA ASN A 117 16.37 0.32 0.07
C ASN A 117 14.98 0.35 -0.56
N THR A 118 14.79 -0.40 -1.64
CA THR A 118 13.48 -0.51 -2.31
C THR A 118 12.83 -1.84 -1.99
N ILE A 119 11.62 -1.79 -1.44
CA ILE A 119 10.78 -2.94 -1.11
C ILE A 119 9.55 -2.94 -2.00
N TYR A 120 9.23 -4.10 -2.57
CA TYR A 120 7.97 -4.29 -3.29
C TYR A 120 7.53 -5.75 -3.21
N LEU A 121 6.25 -5.98 -3.48
CA LEU A 121 5.64 -7.30 -3.42
C LEU A 121 5.20 -7.77 -4.80
N LYS A 122 5.17 -9.09 -4.98
CA LYS A 122 4.48 -9.75 -6.10
C LYS A 122 3.52 -10.78 -5.54
N ALA A 123 2.23 -10.61 -5.81
CA ALA A 123 1.22 -11.62 -5.52
C ALA A 123 0.95 -12.44 -6.78
N ALA A 124 0.91 -13.77 -6.67
CA ALA A 124 0.74 -14.68 -7.80
C ALA A 124 -0.45 -15.61 -7.55
N SER A 125 -1.28 -15.76 -8.59
CA SER A 125 -2.35 -16.75 -8.61
C SER A 125 -1.80 -18.09 -9.12
N ILE A 126 -2.00 -19.16 -8.34
CA ILE A 126 -1.54 -20.52 -8.68
C ILE A 126 -2.33 -21.06 -9.88
N ASP A 127 -3.63 -20.79 -9.94
CA ASP A 127 -4.53 -21.36 -10.95
C ASP A 127 -4.47 -20.64 -12.29
N THR A 128 -4.21 -19.33 -12.27
CA THR A 128 -4.31 -18.47 -13.47
C THR A 128 -2.97 -17.97 -13.99
N ASN A 129 -1.86 -18.27 -13.28
CA ASN A 129 -0.52 -17.73 -13.53
C ASN A 129 -0.47 -16.19 -13.57
N PHE A 130 -1.51 -15.52 -13.05
CA PHE A 130 -1.57 -14.07 -13.00
C PHE A 130 -0.70 -13.55 -11.87
N VAL A 131 0.05 -12.47 -12.12
CA VAL A 131 0.93 -11.86 -11.11
C VAL A 131 0.62 -10.37 -11.01
N LYS A 132 0.34 -9.90 -9.80
CA LYS A 132 0.19 -8.48 -9.48
C LYS A 132 1.41 -8.00 -8.70
N LYS A 133 2.01 -6.91 -9.16
CA LYS A 133 3.12 -6.22 -8.49
C LYS A 133 2.56 -5.04 -7.70
N SER A 134 3.05 -4.81 -6.49
CA SER A 134 2.77 -3.57 -5.75
C SER A 134 3.58 -2.40 -6.31
N ASP A 135 3.22 -1.19 -5.90
CA ASP A 135 4.12 -0.06 -6.02
C ASP A 135 5.39 -0.29 -5.16
N PRO A 136 6.54 0.27 -5.58
CA PRO A 136 7.76 0.20 -4.80
C PRO A 136 7.75 1.22 -3.66
N TYR A 137 8.24 0.79 -2.50
CA TYR A 137 8.41 1.63 -1.32
C TYR A 137 9.90 1.76 -1.01
N ASN A 138 10.33 2.99 -0.74
CA ASN A 138 11.69 3.29 -0.38
C ASN A 138 11.81 3.45 1.14
N VAL A 139 12.78 2.74 1.72
CA VAL A 139 13.12 2.80 3.14
C VAL A 139 14.59 3.16 3.26
N PHE A 140 14.87 4.27 3.93
CA PHE A 140 16.23 4.72 4.18
C PHE A 140 16.77 4.11 5.48
N LEU A 141 17.77 3.24 5.39
CA LEU A 141 18.50 2.74 6.57
C LEU A 141 19.57 3.75 6.94
N LYS A 142 19.52 4.22 8.19
CA LYS A 142 20.57 5.04 8.80
C LYS A 142 20.84 4.54 10.21
N THR A 143 22.00 3.96 10.46
CA THR A 143 22.34 3.41 11.80
C THR A 143 23.19 4.35 12.64
N THR A 144 23.60 5.50 12.10
CA THR A 144 24.48 6.45 12.77
C THR A 144 23.68 7.54 13.49
N MET A 145 24.00 7.78 14.76
CA MET A 145 23.44 8.89 15.54
C MET A 145 23.70 10.25 14.89
N PRO A 146 22.76 11.21 15.01
CA PRO A 146 22.98 12.55 14.52
C PRO A 146 24.08 13.24 15.32
N LYS A 147 24.86 14.10 14.67
CA LYS A 147 25.76 15.01 15.39
C LYS A 147 24.95 15.98 16.25
N LEU A 148 25.47 16.33 17.43
CA LEU A 148 24.92 17.38 18.26
C LEU A 148 26.06 18.13 18.93
N GLU A 149 26.24 19.39 18.58
CA GLU A 149 27.25 20.29 19.14
C GLU A 149 26.57 21.55 19.67
N ILE A 150 26.93 21.93 20.90
CA ILE A 150 26.47 23.18 21.52
C ILE A 150 27.65 24.13 21.46
N THR A 151 27.48 25.23 20.74
CA THR A 151 28.54 26.21 20.47
C THR A 151 28.54 27.35 21.48
N GLU A 152 27.35 27.73 21.98
CA GLU A 152 27.17 28.79 22.96
C GLU A 152 25.88 28.54 23.76
N PRO A 153 25.87 28.78 25.08
CA PRO A 153 27.04 28.97 25.95
C PRO A 153 27.85 27.67 26.12
N ALA A 154 29.07 27.78 26.65
CA ALA A 154 29.87 26.62 27.01
C ALA A 154 29.27 25.91 28.24
N ASP A 155 29.45 24.59 28.33
CA ASP A 155 29.01 23.83 29.49
C ASP A 155 29.71 24.30 30.78
N GLY A 156 28.95 24.45 31.87
CA GLY A 156 29.40 24.99 33.14
C GLY A 156 29.52 26.52 33.20
N SER A 157 29.02 27.25 32.19
CA SER A 157 29.09 28.73 32.19
C SER A 157 28.27 29.35 33.32
N VAL A 158 28.79 30.45 33.87
CA VAL A 158 28.06 31.34 34.79
C VAL A 158 27.56 32.55 34.01
N VAL A 159 26.29 32.89 34.14
CA VAL A 159 25.64 34.01 33.43
C VAL A 159 24.92 34.93 34.42
N SER A 160 24.88 36.22 34.11
CA SER A 160 24.15 37.23 34.89
C SER A 160 22.77 37.59 34.32
N ASN A 161 22.46 37.12 33.11
CA ASN A 161 21.15 37.30 32.49
C ASN A 161 20.26 36.09 32.75
N GLN A 162 19.01 36.34 33.13
CA GLN A 162 18.02 35.28 33.34
C GLN A 162 17.62 34.60 32.03
N GLU A 163 17.58 35.34 30.92
CA GLU A 163 17.31 34.78 29.60
C GLU A 163 18.63 34.64 28.83
N ILE A 164 18.90 33.43 28.36
CA ILE A 164 20.09 33.13 27.57
C ILE A 164 19.70 32.63 26.18
N THR A 165 20.61 32.84 25.24
CA THR A 165 20.54 32.24 23.91
C THR A 165 21.41 30.99 23.87
N ILE A 166 20.85 29.87 23.42
CA ILE A 166 21.58 28.64 23.14
C ILE A 166 21.73 28.53 21.64
N LYS A 167 22.95 28.26 21.17
CA LYS A 167 23.30 28.02 19.78
C LYS A 167 24.03 26.71 19.64
N GLY A 168 23.77 26.01 18.56
CA GLY A 168 24.49 24.80 18.24
C GLY A 168 24.31 24.36 16.80
N GLN A 169 24.87 23.20 16.51
CA GLN A 169 24.84 22.58 15.20
C GLN A 169 24.52 21.08 15.33
N THR A 170 23.75 20.58 14.38
CA THR A 170 23.45 19.16 14.19
C THR A 170 23.63 18.78 12.72
N ASP A 171 23.35 17.53 12.34
CA ASP A 171 23.26 17.16 10.93
C ASP A 171 22.03 17.82 10.27
N LYS A 172 22.00 17.81 8.93
CA LYS A 172 20.82 18.29 8.19
C LYS A 172 19.62 17.39 8.45
N GLU A 173 18.42 17.98 8.38
CA GLU A 173 17.14 17.24 8.50
C GLU A 173 16.98 16.51 9.84
N VAL A 174 17.59 17.05 10.89
CA VAL A 174 17.47 16.56 12.28
C VAL A 174 16.55 17.47 13.08
N PHE A 175 15.72 16.87 13.93
CA PHE A 175 14.87 17.58 14.88
C PHE A 175 15.62 17.77 16.19
N VAL A 176 15.62 18.98 16.73
CA VAL A 176 16.24 19.27 18.04
C VAL A 176 15.18 19.69 19.05
N LYS A 177 15.33 19.21 20.29
CA LYS A 177 14.50 19.55 21.44
C LYS A 177 15.40 20.08 22.57
N ILE A 178 14.94 21.10 23.30
CA ILE A 178 15.55 21.56 24.55
C ILE A 178 14.51 21.46 25.67
N ASN A 179 14.79 20.69 26.72
CA ASN A 179 13.84 20.34 27.78
C ASN A 179 12.49 19.85 27.20
N ASP A 180 12.57 18.91 26.25
CA ASP A 180 11.44 18.33 25.52
C ASP A 180 10.64 19.30 24.62
N LEU A 181 11.04 20.57 24.54
CA LEU A 181 10.43 21.56 23.65
C LEU A 181 11.15 21.56 22.29
N PRO A 182 10.45 21.33 21.16
CA PRO A 182 11.05 21.35 19.84
C PRO A 182 11.50 22.76 19.46
N ILE A 183 12.65 22.86 18.80
CA ILE A 183 13.20 24.12 18.29
C ILE A 183 13.40 24.06 16.77
N THR A 184 13.59 25.23 16.16
CA THR A 184 13.86 25.32 14.71
C THR A 184 15.33 25.04 14.42
N VAL A 185 15.56 24.18 13.43
CA VAL A 185 16.88 23.89 12.86
C VAL A 185 16.87 24.37 11.41
N ASP A 186 17.90 25.08 10.97
CA ASP A 186 18.02 25.55 9.60
C ASP A 186 18.47 24.44 8.63
N VAL A 187 18.47 24.74 7.32
CA VAL A 187 18.87 23.80 6.25
C VAL A 187 20.33 23.34 6.33
N ASN A 188 21.16 24.04 7.11
CA ASN A 188 22.56 23.73 7.33
C ASN A 188 22.79 22.99 8.66
N GLY A 189 21.73 22.72 9.44
CA GLY A 189 21.81 22.07 10.74
C GLY A 189 22.10 23.01 11.90
N ASN A 190 22.12 24.33 11.69
CA ASN A 190 22.30 25.27 12.80
C ASN A 190 20.98 25.47 13.54
N PHE A 191 21.06 25.62 14.85
CA PHE A 191 19.90 25.94 15.67
C PHE A 191 20.23 27.04 16.68
N GLN A 192 19.22 27.83 16.99
CA GLN A 192 19.27 28.86 18.02
C GLN A 192 17.91 28.95 18.72
N THR A 193 17.92 29.06 20.04
CA THR A 193 16.72 29.33 20.82
C THR A 193 17.05 30.14 22.07
N THR A 194 16.06 30.83 22.63
CA THR A 194 16.19 31.44 23.96
C THR A 194 15.54 30.55 25.01
N THR A 195 16.11 30.54 26.21
CA THR A 195 15.51 29.87 27.37
C THR A 195 15.68 30.74 28.61
N ARG A 196 14.72 30.62 29.52
CA ARG A 196 14.72 31.34 30.79
C ARG A 196 15.25 30.42 31.89
N LEU A 197 16.24 30.91 32.62
CA LEU A 197 16.89 30.22 33.72
C LEU A 197 16.21 30.54 35.06
N THR A 198 16.32 29.59 35.98
CA THR A 198 16.07 29.80 37.42
C THR A 198 17.39 30.14 38.10
N GLU A 199 17.35 30.94 39.16
CA GLU A 199 18.55 31.28 39.93
C GLU A 199 19.26 30.02 40.45
N GLY A 200 20.59 29.99 40.35
CA GLY A 200 21.41 28.81 40.64
C GLY A 200 21.67 27.92 39.41
N GLU A 201 21.91 26.64 39.65
CA GLU A 201 22.26 25.66 38.62
C GLU A 201 21.03 25.24 37.78
N ASN A 202 21.15 25.29 36.47
CA ASN A 202 20.15 24.85 35.49
C ASN A 202 20.75 23.74 34.65
N LYS A 203 20.06 22.60 34.56
CA LYS A 203 20.42 21.50 33.66
C LYS A 203 19.45 21.48 32.50
N LEU A 204 19.95 21.77 31.31
CA LEU A 204 19.16 21.80 30.09
C LEU A 204 19.44 20.52 29.31
N SER A 205 18.40 19.74 29.03
CA SER A 205 18.51 18.52 28.22
C SER A 205 18.32 18.90 26.75
N ILE A 206 19.34 18.72 25.93
CA ILE A 206 19.29 18.96 24.49
C ILE A 206 19.34 17.62 23.77
N THR A 207 18.34 17.33 22.95
CA THR A 207 18.22 16.07 22.22
C THR A 207 18.08 16.33 20.73
N ALA A 208 18.85 15.62 19.92
CA ALA A 208 18.79 15.61 18.47
C ALA A 208 18.27 14.25 17.98
N GLU A 209 17.26 14.25 17.13
CA GLU A 209 16.57 13.06 16.61
C GLU A 209 16.47 13.14 15.10
N ASP A 210 16.98 12.14 14.39
CA ASP A 210 16.88 12.07 12.92
C ASP A 210 15.62 11.34 12.42
N ILE A 211 15.41 11.36 11.10
CA ILE A 211 14.25 10.72 10.47
C ILE A 211 14.18 9.19 10.67
N ALA A 212 15.31 8.55 10.99
CA ALA A 212 15.41 7.12 11.27
C ALA A 212 15.25 6.82 12.77
N SER A 213 14.89 7.83 13.57
CA SER A 213 14.76 7.75 15.02
C SER A 213 16.07 7.42 15.76
N ASN A 214 17.23 7.77 15.18
CA ASN A 214 18.47 7.82 15.95
C ASN A 214 18.48 9.07 16.82
N ILE A 215 18.89 8.91 18.09
CA ILE A 215 18.83 9.96 19.09
C ILE A 215 20.23 10.18 19.68
N GLU A 216 20.66 11.44 19.74
CA GLU A 216 21.83 11.91 20.50
C GLU A 216 21.36 12.93 21.55
N SER A 217 21.83 12.82 22.79
CA SER A 217 21.43 13.72 23.89
C SER A 217 22.64 14.28 24.63
N LYS A 218 22.57 15.57 24.98
CA LYS A 218 23.55 16.28 25.79
C LYS A 218 22.86 17.04 26.92
N ILE A 219 23.55 17.15 28.05
CA ILE A 219 23.13 17.99 29.16
C ILE A 219 24.04 19.21 29.18
N LEU A 220 23.44 20.41 29.10
CA LEU A 220 24.13 21.68 29.26
C LEU A 220 23.82 22.24 30.64
N THR A 221 24.86 22.41 31.46
CA THR A 221 24.75 22.95 32.81
C THR A 221 25.12 24.44 32.81
N ILE A 222 24.21 25.30 33.27
CA ILE A 222 24.40 26.75 33.33
C ILE A 222 24.03 27.27 34.72
N THR A 223 24.89 28.07 35.32
CA THR A 223 24.62 28.72 36.60
C THR A 223 24.19 30.16 36.36
N TYR A 224 22.94 30.48 36.68
CA TYR A 224 22.45 31.85 36.67
C TYR A 224 22.68 32.48 38.05
N GLN A 225 23.50 33.53 38.08
CA GLN A 225 23.75 34.34 39.27
C GLN A 225 23.38 35.79 38.98
N LYS A 226 22.38 36.32 39.68
CA LYS A 226 21.95 37.70 39.52
C LYS A 226 23.06 38.65 39.99
N GLU A 227 23.33 39.71 39.22
CA GLU A 227 24.18 40.81 39.69
C GLU A 227 23.44 41.62 40.77
N ASP A 228 24.12 41.87 41.89
CA ASP A 228 23.62 42.63 43.05
C ASP A 228 23.42 44.12 42.75
#